data_AF-A0A6M0JEW5-F1
#
_entry.id   AF-A0A6M0JEW5-F1
#
_cell.length_a   1.000
_cell.length_b   1.000
_cell.length_c   1.000
_cell.angle_alpha   90.00
_cell.angle_beta   90.00
_cell.angle_gamma   90.00
#
_symmetry.space_group_name_H-M   'P 1'
#
loop_
_entity.id
_entity.type
_entity.pdbx_description
1 polymer ?
#
loop_
_entity_poly.entity_id
_entity_poly.type
_entity_poly.pdbx_seq_one_letter_code
_entity_poly.pdbx_strand_id
1 'polypeptide(L)'
;MSSLSPDMVRIYLQEIGRYPMLTADQEIAYGRQVQQIMAIEQRKNELTQQLDREPTMVELAVDVDKSELEIAQIQNLGQRAKQKMVTAN
;
A
#
# COMPACT_ATOMS: atom_id res chain seq x y z
N MET A 1 -9.34 -10.27 -40.59
CA MET A 1 -8.98 -10.71 -39.22
C MET A 1 -7.53 -10.34 -39.02
N SER A 2 -7.27 -9.23 -38.33
CA SER A 2 -5.93 -8.69 -38.16
C SER A 2 -5.14 -9.59 -37.21
N SER A 3 -4.15 -10.30 -37.73
CA SER A 3 -3.18 -11.03 -36.92
C SER A 3 -2.45 -10.02 -36.04
N LEU A 4 -2.57 -10.15 -34.72
CA LEU A 4 -1.67 -9.46 -33.80
C LEU A 4 -0.23 -9.77 -34.23
N SER A 5 0.51 -8.74 -34.62
CA SER A 5 1.89 -8.89 -35.09
C SER A 5 2.69 -9.68 -34.05
N PRO A 6 3.51 -10.66 -34.44
CA PRO A 6 4.30 -11.49 -33.51
C PRO A 6 5.10 -10.68 -32.48
N ASP A 7 5.51 -9.46 -32.84
CA ASP A 7 6.19 -8.53 -31.95
C ASP A 7 5.30 -8.02 -30.81
N MET A 8 4.00 -7.78 -31.02
CA MET A 8 3.07 -7.37 -29.95
C MET A 8 2.89 -8.48 -28.91
N VAL A 9 2.80 -9.74 -29.38
CA VAL A 9 2.70 -10.91 -28.49
C VAL A 9 4.00 -11.08 -27.69
N ARG A 10 5.15 -10.88 -28.33
CA ARG A 10 6.46 -11.00 -27.66
C ARG A 10 6.68 -9.89 -26.63
N ILE A 11 6.30 -8.65 -26.94
CA ILE A 11 6.33 -7.52 -26.00
C ILE A 11 5.42 -7.80 -24.80
N TYR A 12 4.18 -8.25 -25.04
CA TYR A 12 3.24 -8.58 -23.97
C TYR A 12 3.76 -9.70 -23.05
N LEU A 13 4.35 -10.77 -23.61
CA LEU A 13 4.94 -11.86 -22.84
C LEU A 13 6.17 -11.41 -22.02
N GLN A 14 6.97 -10.48 -22.53
CA GLN A 14 8.07 -9.89 -21.77
C GLN A 14 7.59 -8.95 -20.66
N GLU A 15 6.46 -8.25 -20.86
CA GLU A 15 5.87 -7.38 -19.85
C GLU A 15 5.25 -8.18 -18.70
N ILE A 16 4.54 -9.29 -18.95
CA ILE A 16 4.02 -10.15 -17.86
C ILE A 16 5.14 -10.88 -17.10
N GLY A 17 6.31 -11.06 -17.72
CA GLY A 17 7.50 -11.64 -17.07
C GLY A 17 8.35 -10.63 -16.29
N ARG A 18 8.07 -9.32 -16.39
CA ARG A 18 8.86 -8.25 -15.76
C ARG A 18 8.57 -8.06 -14.27
N TYR A 19 7.38 -8.46 -13.82
CA TYR A 19 6.96 -8.36 -12.43
C TYR A 19 6.75 -9.76 -11.87
N PRO A 20 7.71 -10.32 -11.12
CA PRO A 20 7.49 -11.61 -10.49
C PRO A 20 6.29 -11.52 -9.54
N MET A 21 5.42 -12.53 -9.57
CA MET A 21 4.35 -12.70 -8.59
C MET A 21 4.94 -12.65 -7.18
N LEU A 22 4.13 -12.18 -6.23
CA LEU A 22 4.53 -12.22 -4.83
C LEU A 22 4.66 -13.66 -4.36
N THR A 23 5.65 -13.92 -3.51
CA THR A 23 5.67 -15.17 -2.74
C THR A 23 4.60 -15.11 -1.65
N ALA A 24 4.12 -16.26 -1.16
CA ALA A 24 3.14 -16.30 -0.07
C ALA A 24 3.59 -15.50 1.17
N ASP A 25 4.89 -15.56 1.52
CA ASP A 25 5.44 -14.78 2.63
C ASP A 25 5.40 -13.26 2.35
N GLN A 26 5.63 -12.85 1.11
CA GLN A 26 5.52 -11.45 0.69
C GLN A 26 4.07 -10.97 0.74
N GLU A 27 3.12 -11.78 0.28
CA GLU A 27 1.70 -11.46 0.38
C GLU A 27 1.26 -11.26 1.83
N ILE A 28 1.67 -12.16 2.73
CA ILE A 28 1.38 -12.05 4.16
C ILE A 28 2.02 -10.78 4.74
N ALA A 29 3.29 -10.52 4.43
CA ALA A 29 4.00 -9.36 4.95
C ALA A 29 3.40 -8.04 4.45
N TYR A 30 3.11 -7.92 3.15
CA TYR A 30 2.50 -6.73 2.56
C TYR A 30 1.05 -6.56 3.02
N GLY A 31 0.29 -7.64 3.15
CA GLY A 31 -1.07 -7.60 3.72
C GLY A 31 -1.07 -7.00 5.12
N ARG A 32 -0.13 -7.40 5.98
CA ARG A 32 0.02 -6.82 7.33
C ARG A 32 0.38 -5.33 7.28
N GLN A 33 1.28 -4.92 6.39
CA GLN A 33 1.66 -3.51 6.23
C GLN A 33 0.49 -2.65 5.75
N VAL A 34 -0.32 -3.17 4.81
CA VAL A 34 -1.54 -2.51 4.34
C VAL A 34 -2.60 -2.41 5.44
N GLN A 35 -2.76 -3.46 6.25
CA GLN A 35 -3.69 -3.41 7.40
C GLN A 35 -3.27 -2.36 8.43
N GLN A 36 -1.97 -2.19 8.70
CA GLN A 36 -1.48 -1.18 9.63
C GLN A 36 -1.76 0.25 9.15
N ILE A 37 -1.52 0.56 7.88
CA ILE A 37 -1.83 1.91 7.36
C ILE A 37 -3.34 2.17 7.36
N MET A 38 -4.17 1.17 7.04
CA MET A 38 -5.64 1.29 7.10
C MET A 38 -6.13 1.56 8.52
N ALA A 39 -5.54 0.92 9.53
CA ALA A 39 -5.89 1.17 10.93
C ALA A 39 -5.55 2.61 11.35
N ILE A 40 -4.38 3.14 10.94
CA ILE A 40 -4.00 4.53 11.22
C ILE A 40 -4.92 5.51 10.49
N GLU A 41 -5.26 5.26 9.23
CA GLU A 41 -6.22 6.08 8.47
C GLU A 41 -7.61 6.09 9.11
N GLN A 42 -8.07 4.94 9.60
CA GLN A 42 -9.34 4.84 10.31
C GLN A 42 -9.32 5.69 11.59
N ARG A 43 -8.27 5.58 12.40
CA ARG A 43 -8.13 6.40 13.62
C ARG A 43 -8.03 7.89 13.30
N LYS A 44 -7.30 8.27 12.24
CA LYS A 44 -7.27 9.65 11.74
C LYS A 44 -8.68 10.15 11.41
N ASN A 45 -9.49 9.34 10.72
CA ASN A 45 -10.86 9.71 10.35
C ASN A 45 -11.77 9.85 11.58
N GLU A 46 -11.67 8.93 12.54
CA GLU A 46 -12.40 9.01 13.81
C GLU A 46 -12.04 10.29 14.58
N LEU A 47 -10.75 10.63 14.66
CA LEU A 47 -10.28 11.85 15.31
C LEU A 47 -10.71 13.11 14.55
N THR A 48 -10.74 13.05 13.22
CA THR A 48 -11.24 14.15 12.37
C THR A 48 -12.71 14.45 12.67
N GLN A 49 -13.52 13.40 12.84
CA GLN A 49 -14.94 13.55 13.19
C GLN A 49 -15.13 14.10 14.62
N GLN A 50 -14.27 13.72 15.56
CA GLN A 50 -14.34 14.19 16.95
C GLN A 50 -13.89 15.65 17.09
N LEU A 51 -12.89 16.08 16.31
CA LEU A 51 -12.32 17.42 16.39
C LEU A 51 -12.98 18.43 15.43
N ASP A 52 -13.80 17.95 14.49
CA ASP A 52 -14.36 18.73 13.37
C ASP A 52 -13.28 19.46 12.54
N ARG A 53 -12.06 18.91 12.54
CA ARG A 53 -10.90 19.37 11.78
C ARG A 53 -9.92 18.22 11.58
N GLU A 54 -8.98 18.37 10.64
CA GLU A 54 -7.88 17.40 10.56
C GLU A 54 -7.04 17.39 11.84
N PRO A 55 -6.75 16.20 12.40
CA PRO A 55 -5.87 16.07 13.54
C PRO A 55 -4.43 16.37 13.13
N THR A 56 -3.67 16.95 14.04
CA THR A 56 -2.23 17.10 13.89
C THR A 56 -1.53 15.75 13.97
N MET A 57 -0.31 15.65 13.43
CA MET A 57 0.50 14.42 13.54
C MET A 57 0.74 14.01 14.99
N VAL A 58 0.87 14.98 15.90
CA VAL A 58 1.04 14.74 17.34
C VAL A 58 -0.22 14.16 17.96
N GLU A 59 -1.40 14.70 17.64
CA GLU A 59 -2.68 14.17 18.14
C GLU A 59 -2.92 12.74 17.65
N LEU A 60 -2.60 12.46 16.39
CA LEU A 60 -2.70 11.12 15.82
C LEU A 60 -1.69 10.15 16.47
N ALA A 61 -0.45 10.59 16.68
CA ALA A 61 0.61 9.84 17.36
C ALA A 61 0.21 9.41 18.78
N VAL A 62 -0.37 10.33 19.54
CA VAL A 62 -0.90 10.05 20.88
C VAL A 62 -2.08 9.08 20.82
N ASP A 63 -3.00 9.24 19.87
CA ASP A 63 -4.19 8.39 19.75
C ASP A 63 -3.86 6.93 19.40
N VAL A 64 -2.85 6.71 18.56
CA VAL A 64 -2.44 5.35 18.12
C VAL A 64 -1.29 4.75 18.93
N ASP A 65 -0.84 5.44 19.99
CA ASP A 65 0.29 5.07 20.86
C ASP A 65 1.57 4.78 20.06
N LYS A 66 1.96 5.71 19.19
CA LYS A 66 3.17 5.63 18.34
C LYS A 66 3.87 6.96 18.25
N SER A 67 5.17 6.93 17.99
CA SER A 67 5.89 8.15 17.61
C SER A 67 5.53 8.59 16.18
N GLU A 68 5.71 9.88 15.91
CA GLU A 68 5.54 10.44 14.56
C GLU A 68 6.46 9.75 13.52
N LEU A 69 7.66 9.35 13.94
CA LEU A 69 8.60 8.60 13.10
C LEU A 69 8.06 7.22 12.75
N GLU A 70 7.47 6.51 13.71
CA GLU A 70 6.85 5.20 13.45
C GLU A 70 5.65 5.32 12.53
N ILE A 71 4.80 6.34 12.71
CA ILE A 71 3.68 6.60 11.79
C ILE A 71 4.19 6.85 10.38
N ALA A 72 5.19 7.71 10.22
CA ALA A 72 5.78 7.99 8.92
C ALA A 72 6.39 6.73 8.27
N GLN A 73 7.04 5.87 9.06
CA GLN A 73 7.58 4.60 8.58
C GLN A 73 6.47 3.64 8.14
N ILE A 74 5.42 3.47 8.94
CA ILE A 74 4.28 2.61 8.62
C ILE A 74 3.58 3.10 7.35
N GLN A 75 3.37 4.41 7.20
CA GLN A 75 2.78 4.99 6.00
C GLN A 75 3.63 4.72 4.75
N ASN A 76 4.95 4.93 4.84
CA ASN A 76 5.86 4.67 3.71
C ASN A 76 5.90 3.18 3.32
N LEU A 77 5.97 2.28 4.31
CA LEU A 77 5.98 0.84 4.07
C LEU A 77 4.64 0.35 3.53
N GLY A 78 3.52 0.79 4.12
CA GLY A 78 2.17 0.46 3.67
C GLY A 78 1.89 0.92 2.24
N GLN A 79 2.33 2.13 1.87
CA GLN A 79 2.16 2.63 0.51
C GLN A 79 2.97 1.81 -0.51
N ARG A 80 4.21 1.44 -0.18
CA ARG A 80 5.03 0.56 -1.03
C ARG A 80 4.44 -0.84 -1.13
N ALA A 81 3.94 -1.38 -0.02
CA ALA A 81 3.26 -2.68 0.02
C ALA A 81 2.03 -2.69 -0.89
N LYS A 82 1.17 -1.65 -0.79
CA LYS A 82 -0.01 -1.48 -1.64
C LYS A 82 0.37 -1.44 -3.12
N GLN A 83 1.40 -0.67 -3.49
CA GLN A 83 1.90 -0.63 -4.87
C GLN A 83 2.41 -2.00 -5.35
N LYS A 84 3.15 -2.72 -4.50
CA LYS A 84 3.67 -4.05 -4.81
C LYS A 84 2.55 -5.07 -5.00
N MET A 85 1.54 -5.06 -4.14
CA MET A 85 0.38 -5.95 -4.26
C MET A 85 -0.45 -5.65 -5.53
N VAL A 86 -0.53 -4.39 -5.96
CA VAL A 86 -1.25 -4.03 -7.21
C VAL A 86 -0.46 -4.42 -8.45
N THR A 87 0.88 -4.28 -8.43
CA THR A 87 1.74 -4.51 -9.59
C THR A 87 2.16 -5.97 -9.80
N ALA A 88 1.94 -6.82 -8.81
CA ALA A 88 2.31 -8.25 -8.84
C ALA A 88 1.12 -9.20 -9.04
N ASN A 89 -0.06 -8.67 -9.38
CA ASN A 89 -1.27 -9.41 -9.75
C ASN A 89 -1.41 -9.55 -11.28
#